data_AF-A0A2S3W3W2-F1
#
_entry.id   AF-A0A2S3W3W2-F1
#
_cell.length_a   1.000
_cell.length_b   1.000
_cell.length_c   1.000
_cell.angle_alpha   90.00
_cell.angle_beta   90.00
_cell.angle_gamma   90.00
#
_symmetry.space_group_name_H-M   'P 1'
#
loop_
_entity.id
_entity.type
_entity.pdbx_description
1 polymer ?
#
loop_
_entity_poly.entity_id
_entity_poly.type
_entity_poly.pdbx_seq_one_letter_code
_entity_poly.pdbx_strand_id
1 'polypeptide(L)'
;MRESQFAEKMQKIGRKQPKMAHPFDEFDDILGSPSAGTVKKAVSKPLNGKETGESLVSASTLADWFGVVERTVDQLGRSGVLRRELLPGHKRTHYYPLKSSVQRYAERLRQQVKGKEPEKNAALIAARTRKTEADAMKAETANAIQRGTLVERAAVVREWATHLANIRAAVMQVPGRIAMELPGLSASDKEVIDRAIRDALKQAGGEADA
;
A
#
# COMPACT_ATOMS: atom_id res chain seq x y z
N MET A 1 -6.11 -13.79 -54.67
CA MET A 1 -6.89 -12.63 -54.15
C MET A 1 -7.25 -12.73 -52.66
N ARG A 2 -6.59 -13.55 -51.83
CA ARG A 2 -6.83 -13.57 -50.37
C ARG A 2 -5.57 -13.47 -49.49
N GLU A 3 -4.39 -13.34 -50.09
CA GLU A 3 -3.13 -13.21 -49.33
C GLU A 3 -2.62 -11.76 -49.25
N SER A 4 -3.00 -10.88 -50.19
CA SER A 4 -2.60 -9.46 -50.13
C SER A 4 -3.37 -8.64 -49.09
N GLN A 5 -4.56 -9.10 -48.66
CA GLN A 5 -5.36 -8.42 -47.63
C GLN A 5 -4.97 -8.80 -46.20
N PHE A 6 -4.14 -9.82 -46.00
CA PHE A 6 -3.62 -10.20 -44.68
C PHE A 6 -2.32 -9.45 -44.33
N ALA A 7 -1.48 -9.18 -45.33
CA ALA A 7 -0.25 -8.40 -45.16
C ALA A 7 -0.52 -6.92 -44.84
N GLU A 8 -1.57 -6.32 -45.42
CA GLU A 8 -1.95 -4.92 -45.19
C GLU A 8 -2.62 -4.71 -43.82
N LYS A 9 -3.15 -5.77 -43.21
CA LYS A 9 -3.76 -5.72 -41.86
C LYS A 9 -2.73 -5.88 -40.73
N MET A 10 -1.53 -6.39 -41.03
CA MET A 10 -0.44 -6.57 -40.06
C MET A 10 0.45 -5.33 -39.88
N GLN A 11 0.33 -4.32 -40.75
CA GLN A 11 1.09 -3.06 -40.63
C GLN A 11 0.39 -1.99 -39.75
N LYS A 12 -0.83 -2.25 -39.29
CA LYS A 12 -1.62 -1.34 -38.41
C LYS A 12 -1.62 -1.71 -36.93
N ILE A 13 -0.88 -2.74 -36.51
CA ILE A 13 -0.72 -3.09 -35.09
C ILE A 13 0.66 -2.62 -34.64
N GLY A 14 0.83 -1.30 -34.63
CA GLY A 14 1.96 -0.66 -33.98
C GLY A 14 1.93 -0.97 -32.48
N ARG A 15 2.92 -1.74 -32.03
CA ARG A 15 3.27 -2.00 -30.62
C ARG A 15 3.09 -0.74 -29.76
N LYS A 16 1.98 -0.62 -29.05
CA LYS A 16 1.93 0.15 -27.80
C LYS A 16 2.48 -0.78 -26.71
N GLN A 17 3.75 -0.59 -26.37
CA GLN A 17 4.30 -1.12 -25.12
C GLN A 17 3.40 -0.62 -23.97
N PRO A 18 2.89 -1.48 -23.08
CA PRO A 18 2.25 -1.00 -21.86
C PRO A 18 3.33 -0.30 -21.04
N LYS A 19 3.11 0.97 -20.69
CA LYS A 19 3.94 1.66 -19.71
C LYS A 19 3.80 0.85 -18.42
N MET A 20 4.82 0.08 -18.07
CA MET A 20 5.00 -0.47 -16.74
C MET A 20 4.94 0.72 -15.79
N ALA A 21 3.93 0.75 -14.91
CA ALA A 21 3.90 1.68 -13.80
C ALA A 21 5.17 1.42 -12.98
N HIS A 22 6.06 2.41 -12.93
CA HIS A 22 7.21 2.34 -12.04
C HIS A 22 6.66 2.39 -10.61
N PRO A 23 7.03 1.45 -9.71
CA PRO A 23 6.53 1.42 -8.32
C PRO A 23 6.95 2.60 -7.42
N PHE A 24 7.42 3.71 -8.00
CA PHE A 24 8.00 4.85 -7.29
C PHE A 24 7.36 6.22 -7.64
N ASP A 25 6.28 6.25 -8.43
CA ASP A 25 5.56 7.51 -8.74
C ASP A 25 4.67 8.02 -7.58
N GLU A 26 4.66 7.34 -6.44
CA GLU A 26 3.84 7.70 -5.26
C GLU A 26 4.57 8.60 -4.24
N PHE A 27 5.87 8.83 -4.42
CA PHE A 27 6.69 9.59 -3.45
C PHE A 27 6.93 11.07 -3.82
N ASP A 28 6.61 11.48 -5.06
CA ASP A 28 6.91 12.84 -5.54
C ASP A 28 5.86 13.89 -5.11
N ASP A 29 4.81 13.48 -4.40
CA ASP A 29 3.71 14.34 -3.92
C ASP A 29 3.92 14.82 -2.46
N ILE A 30 5.01 14.42 -1.79
CA ILE A 30 5.26 14.68 -0.36
C ILE A 30 6.30 15.78 -0.11
N LEU A 31 7.17 16.09 -1.07
CA LEU A 31 8.13 17.19 -0.95
C LEU A 31 7.94 18.15 -2.11
N GLY A 32 7.21 19.24 -1.83
CA GLY A 32 7.00 20.32 -2.79
C GLY A 32 8.31 20.75 -3.44
N SER A 33 8.49 20.39 -4.72
CA SER A 33 9.58 20.92 -5.51
C SER A 33 9.27 22.38 -5.86
N PRO A 34 10.15 23.34 -5.52
CA PRO A 34 10.03 24.72 -5.96
C PRO A 34 10.46 24.78 -7.43
N SER A 35 9.50 24.69 -8.35
CA SER A 35 9.79 24.92 -9.77
C SER A 35 10.08 26.41 -9.99
N ALA A 36 11.36 26.76 -9.90
CA ALA A 36 11.92 28.02 -10.37
C ALA A 36 11.82 28.10 -11.90
N GLY A 37 10.71 28.66 -12.39
CA GLY A 37 10.53 29.08 -13.77
C GLY A 37 10.36 30.59 -13.84
N THR A 38 11.46 31.33 -13.91
CA THR A 38 11.43 32.78 -14.13
C THR A 38 10.96 33.08 -15.55
N VAL A 39 9.65 33.27 -15.73
CA VAL A 39 9.10 33.92 -16.92
C VAL A 39 9.07 35.42 -16.62
N LYS A 40 9.99 36.19 -17.20
CA LYS A 40 9.92 37.65 -17.23
C LYS A 40 8.71 38.06 -18.07
N LYS A 41 7.53 38.17 -17.45
CA LYS A 41 6.36 38.84 -18.06
C LYS A 41 6.33 40.28 -17.56
N ALA A 42 6.24 41.21 -18.52
CA ALA A 42 6.06 42.63 -18.24
C ALA A 42 4.85 42.81 -17.31
N VAL A 43 5.07 43.51 -16.19
CA VAL A 43 4.03 43.92 -15.25
C VAL A 43 2.99 44.71 -16.05
N SER A 44 1.88 44.07 -16.40
CA SER A 44 0.80 44.70 -17.15
C SER A 44 0.16 45.75 -16.25
N LYS A 45 0.31 47.02 -16.62
CA LYS A 45 -0.30 48.18 -15.96
C LYS A 45 -1.80 47.92 -15.72
N PRO A 46 -2.35 48.19 -14.52
CA PRO A 46 -3.77 48.00 -14.27
C PRO A 46 -4.59 48.87 -15.23
N LEU A 47 -5.46 48.24 -16.01
CA LEU A 47 -6.33 48.92 -16.95
C LEU A 47 -7.55 49.43 -16.17
N ASN A 48 -7.60 50.74 -15.98
CA ASN A 48 -8.64 51.39 -15.20
C ASN A 48 -9.91 51.56 -16.07
N GLY A 49 -10.78 50.54 -16.06
CA GLY A 49 -12.13 50.63 -16.62
C GLY A 49 -13.08 51.26 -15.58
N LYS A 50 -13.67 52.41 -15.92
CA LYS A 50 -14.85 52.98 -15.24
C LYS A 50 -15.96 51.89 -15.30
N GLU A 51 -16.63 51.43 -14.24
CA GLU A 51 -17.57 52.15 -13.36
C GLU A 51 -17.77 51.48 -11.97
N THR A 52 -16.71 50.89 -11.41
CA THR A 52 -16.67 50.53 -9.98
C THR A 52 -15.20 50.66 -9.61
N GLY A 53 -14.84 51.33 -8.51
CA GLY A 53 -13.46 51.66 -8.15
C GLY A 53 -12.53 50.48 -7.85
N GLU A 54 -12.73 49.32 -8.48
CA GLU A 54 -11.91 48.13 -8.35
C GLU A 54 -10.97 48.01 -9.56
N SER A 55 -9.67 48.15 -9.29
CA SER A 55 -8.61 47.89 -10.28
C SER A 55 -8.72 46.45 -10.81
N LEU A 56 -8.85 46.31 -12.13
CA LEU A 56 -8.86 45.01 -12.81
C LEU A 56 -7.42 44.56 -13.07
N VAL A 57 -7.09 43.37 -12.58
CA VAL A 57 -5.76 42.76 -12.71
C VAL A 57 -5.81 41.47 -13.52
N SER A 58 -4.69 41.16 -14.19
CA SER A 58 -4.52 39.90 -14.91
C SER A 58 -4.29 38.74 -13.93
N ALA A 59 -4.49 37.50 -14.41
CA ALA A 59 -4.21 36.30 -13.62
C ALA A 59 -2.74 36.23 -13.15
N SER A 60 -1.81 36.75 -13.96
CA SER A 60 -0.37 36.83 -13.67
C SER A 60 -0.09 37.68 -12.43
N THR A 61 -0.60 38.92 -12.44
CA THR A 61 -0.42 39.84 -11.31
C THR A 61 -1.08 39.32 -10.04
N LEU A 62 -2.25 38.69 -10.16
CA LEU A 62 -2.93 38.12 -8.99
C LEU A 62 -2.21 36.89 -8.42
N ALA A 63 -1.59 36.08 -9.28
CA ALA A 63 -0.79 34.93 -8.91
C ALA A 63 0.43 35.35 -8.09
N ASP A 64 1.14 36.39 -8.53
CA ASP A 64 2.28 36.97 -7.82
C ASP A 64 1.88 37.46 -6.42
N TRP A 65 0.73 38.13 -6.28
CA TRP A 65 0.25 38.66 -4.99
C TRP A 65 -0.18 37.56 -4.02
N PHE A 66 -0.78 36.48 -4.54
CA PHE A 66 -1.20 35.34 -3.72
C PHE A 66 -0.06 34.35 -3.43
N GLY A 67 1.09 34.49 -4.09
CA GLY A 67 2.20 33.53 -3.99
C GLY A 67 1.84 32.16 -4.56
N VAL A 68 0.99 32.11 -5.61
CA VAL A 68 0.55 30.88 -6.27
C VAL A 68 0.85 30.94 -7.76
N VAL A 69 0.74 29.81 -8.47
CA VAL A 69 0.92 29.77 -9.92
C VAL A 69 -0.32 30.28 -10.66
N GLU A 70 -0.15 30.91 -11.84
CA GLU A 70 -1.25 31.42 -12.70
C GLU A 70 -2.37 30.39 -12.91
N ARG A 71 -2.00 29.12 -13.14
CA ARG A 71 -2.95 28.01 -13.32
C ARG A 71 -3.90 27.86 -12.13
N THR A 72 -3.43 28.11 -10.92
CA THR A 72 -4.24 28.04 -9.70
C THR A 72 -5.27 29.16 -9.69
N VAL A 73 -4.90 30.37 -10.10
CA VAL A 73 -5.83 31.51 -10.22
C VAL A 73 -6.90 31.24 -11.28
N ASP A 74 -6.51 30.65 -12.42
CA ASP A 74 -7.45 30.24 -13.46
C ASP A 74 -8.43 29.18 -12.95
N GLN A 75 -7.94 28.19 -12.23
CA GLN A 75 -8.77 27.16 -11.62
C GLN A 75 -9.75 27.76 -10.61
N LEU A 76 -9.30 28.70 -9.77
CA LEU A 76 -10.16 29.39 -8.81
C LEU A 76 -11.23 30.26 -9.48
N GLY A 77 -10.91 30.84 -10.63
CA GLY A 77 -11.90 31.50 -11.46
C GLY A 77 -12.92 30.51 -12.02
N ARG A 78 -12.46 29.37 -12.57
CA ARG A 78 -13.34 28.33 -13.13
C ARG A 78 -14.25 27.70 -12.09
N SER A 79 -13.75 27.50 -10.87
CA SER A 79 -14.53 26.96 -9.76
C SER A 79 -15.46 27.99 -9.11
N GLY A 80 -15.56 29.21 -9.66
CA GLY A 80 -16.46 30.27 -9.17
C GLY A 80 -16.02 30.92 -7.86
N VAL A 81 -14.82 30.62 -7.35
CA VAL A 81 -14.29 31.22 -6.12
C VAL A 81 -13.87 32.66 -6.38
N LEU A 82 -13.19 32.91 -7.51
CA LEU A 82 -12.83 34.25 -7.97
C LEU A 82 -13.80 34.70 -9.06
N ARG A 83 -14.22 35.98 -8.99
CA ARG A 83 -15.08 36.58 -10.02
C ARG A 83 -14.24 36.86 -11.27
N ARG A 84 -14.67 36.33 -12.41
CA ARG A 84 -14.04 36.56 -13.71
C ARG A 84 -14.82 37.61 -14.46
N GLU A 85 -14.12 38.63 -14.96
CA GLU A 85 -14.68 39.66 -15.82
C GLU A 85 -14.03 39.62 -17.20
N LEU A 86 -14.81 39.86 -18.24
CA LEU A 86 -14.30 40.06 -19.60
C LEU A 86 -14.33 41.56 -19.88
N LEU A 87 -13.17 42.13 -20.18
CA LEU A 87 -13.10 43.53 -20.58
C LEU A 87 -13.54 43.68 -22.04
N PRO A 88 -14.34 44.71 -22.39
CA PRO A 88 -14.69 45.00 -23.77
C PRO A 88 -13.42 45.14 -24.63
N GLY A 89 -13.27 44.29 -25.65
CA GLY A 89 -12.10 44.25 -26.53
C GLY A 89 -11.12 43.09 -26.27
N HIS A 90 -11.18 42.41 -25.13
CA HIS A 90 -10.28 41.29 -24.80
C HIS A 90 -11.07 40.00 -24.58
N LYS A 91 -11.63 39.43 -25.67
CA LYS A 91 -12.53 38.26 -25.62
C LYS A 91 -11.88 36.95 -25.13
N ARG A 92 -10.54 36.90 -25.03
CA ARG A 92 -9.78 35.67 -24.68
C ARG A 92 -9.14 35.70 -23.30
N THR A 93 -9.09 36.86 -22.65
CA THR A 93 -8.38 37.04 -21.38
C THR A 93 -9.35 37.46 -20.30
N HIS A 94 -9.35 36.73 -19.19
CA HIS A 94 -10.16 37.08 -18.03
C HIS A 94 -9.37 38.00 -17.11
N TYR A 95 -10.08 39.00 -16.58
CA TYR A 95 -9.58 39.92 -15.59
C TYR A 95 -10.31 39.70 -14.28
N TYR A 96 -9.63 40.05 -13.20
CA TYR A 96 -10.10 39.83 -11.85
C TYR A 96 -10.11 41.16 -11.11
N PRO A 97 -11.22 41.55 -10.46
CA PRO A 97 -11.22 42.74 -9.64
C PRO A 97 -10.39 42.49 -8.38
N LEU A 98 -9.39 43.35 -8.14
CA LEU A 98 -8.35 43.10 -7.13
C LEU A 98 -8.91 42.96 -5.72
N LYS A 99 -9.71 43.93 -5.26
CA LYS A 99 -10.23 43.99 -3.89
C LYS A 99 -11.12 42.79 -3.56
N SER A 100 -12.08 42.48 -4.44
CA SER A 100 -12.99 41.36 -4.23
C SER A 100 -12.29 40.00 -4.34
N SER A 101 -11.27 39.87 -5.19
CA SER A 101 -10.47 38.66 -5.32
C SER A 101 -9.68 38.35 -4.05
N VAL A 102 -9.02 39.35 -3.46
CA VAL A 102 -8.27 39.21 -2.20
C VAL A 102 -9.20 38.79 -1.06
N GLN A 103 -10.36 39.45 -0.92
CA GLN A 103 -11.33 39.13 0.13
C GLN A 103 -11.86 37.70 0.01
N ARG A 104 -12.23 37.28 -1.20
CA ARG A 104 -12.72 35.91 -1.48
C ARG A 104 -11.64 34.87 -1.22
N TYR A 105 -10.39 35.17 -1.59
CA TYR A 105 -9.27 34.28 -1.33
C TYR A 105 -8.98 34.15 0.18
N ALA A 106 -8.96 35.26 0.92
CA ALA A 106 -8.76 35.26 2.36
C ALA A 106 -9.89 34.51 3.11
N GLU A 107 -11.14 34.70 2.68
CA GLU A 107 -12.29 33.98 3.25
C GLU A 107 -12.19 32.47 3.01
N ARG A 108 -11.79 32.06 1.80
CA ARG A 108 -11.52 30.65 1.49
C ARG A 108 -10.44 30.05 2.39
N LEU A 109 -9.33 30.76 2.61
CA LEU A 109 -8.26 30.29 3.50
C LEU A 109 -8.77 30.12 4.94
N ARG A 110 -9.58 31.07 5.43
CA ARG A 110 -10.22 30.98 6.75
C ARG A 110 -11.15 29.77 6.87
N GLN A 111 -11.94 29.49 5.83
CA GLN A 111 -12.82 28.32 5.79
C GLN A 111 -12.03 27.00 5.75
N GLN A 112 -10.93 26.95 5.00
CA GLN A 112 -10.04 25.78 4.96
C GLN A 112 -9.38 25.49 6.32
N VAL A 113 -9.05 26.53 7.08
CA VAL A 113 -8.50 26.37 8.44
C VAL A 113 -9.60 25.94 9.42
N LYS A 114 -10.82 26.51 9.34
CA LYS A 114 -11.96 26.11 10.20
C LYS A 114 -12.35 24.64 10.07
N GLY A 115 -12.18 24.03 8.88
CA GLY A 115 -12.48 22.61 8.66
C GLY A 115 -11.39 21.64 9.14
N LYS A 116 -10.20 22.14 9.48
CA LYS A 116 -9.08 21.34 10.00
C LYS A 116 -9.05 21.47 11.52
N GLU A 117 -9.96 20.79 12.22
CA GLU A 117 -9.77 20.60 13.66
C GLU A 117 -8.51 19.74 13.89
N PRO A 118 -7.47 20.27 14.56
CA PRO A 118 -6.19 19.57 14.72
C PRO A 118 -6.35 18.27 15.52
N GLU A 119 -7.27 18.23 16.48
CA GLU A 119 -7.52 17.06 17.33
C GLU A 119 -8.13 15.89 16.55
N LYS A 120 -9.11 16.15 15.66
CA LYS A 120 -9.72 15.10 14.82
C LYS A 120 -8.71 14.51 13.84
N ASN A 121 -7.81 15.33 13.29
CA ASN A 121 -6.74 14.85 12.43
C ASN A 121 -5.69 14.04 13.21
N ALA A 122 -5.32 14.48 14.42
CA ALA A 122 -4.38 13.74 15.26
C ALA A 122 -4.92 12.36 15.67
N ALA A 123 -6.19 12.28 16.08
CA ALA A 123 -6.84 11.02 16.43
C ALA A 123 -6.95 10.07 15.23
N LEU A 124 -7.29 10.61 14.03
CA LEU A 124 -7.34 9.84 12.80
C LEU A 124 -5.96 9.30 12.40
N ILE A 125 -4.92 10.12 12.53
CA ILE A 125 -3.54 9.71 12.25
C ILE A 125 -3.12 8.60 13.23
N ALA A 126 -3.34 8.78 14.53
CA ALA A 126 -3.01 7.76 15.54
C ALA A 126 -3.74 6.43 15.29
N ALA A 127 -5.03 6.49 14.92
CA ALA A 127 -5.80 5.29 14.58
C ALA A 127 -5.26 4.59 13.32
N ARG A 128 -4.87 5.35 12.30
CA ARG A 128 -4.24 4.82 11.08
C ARG A 128 -2.89 4.19 11.39
N THR A 129 -2.05 4.83 12.19
CA THR A 129 -0.74 4.31 12.61
C THR A 129 -0.89 2.97 13.33
N ARG A 130 -1.82 2.86 14.30
CA ARG A 130 -2.10 1.60 14.99
C ARG A 130 -2.55 0.49 14.06
N LYS A 131 -3.39 0.83 13.07
CA LYS A 131 -3.83 -0.14 12.06
C LYS A 131 -2.66 -0.61 11.20
N THR A 132 -1.81 0.30 10.73
CA THR A 132 -0.65 -0.05 9.92
C THR A 132 0.37 -0.89 10.69
N GLU A 133 0.56 -0.63 11.98
CA GLU A 133 1.41 -1.46 12.85
C GLU A 133 0.86 -2.89 12.99
N ALA A 134 -0.45 -3.02 13.24
CA ALA A 134 -1.10 -4.32 13.34
C ALA A 134 -1.05 -5.11 12.02
N ASP A 135 -1.23 -4.42 10.88
CA ASP A 135 -1.15 -5.04 9.56
C ASP A 135 0.30 -5.46 9.23
N ALA A 136 1.31 -4.68 9.63
CA ALA A 136 2.72 -5.05 9.52
C ALA A 136 3.05 -6.32 10.32
N MET A 137 2.61 -6.40 11.58
CA MET A 137 2.82 -7.60 12.41
C MET A 137 2.18 -8.86 11.81
N LYS A 138 0.97 -8.72 11.22
CA LYS A 138 0.32 -9.83 10.51
C LYS A 138 1.12 -10.29 9.30
N ALA A 139 1.63 -9.34 8.51
CA ALA A 139 2.45 -9.64 7.35
C ALA A 139 3.77 -10.32 7.75
N GLU A 140 4.43 -9.86 8.81
CA GLU A 140 5.63 -10.49 9.36
C GLU A 140 5.38 -11.92 9.81
N THR A 141 4.29 -12.15 10.54
CA THR A 141 3.90 -13.50 11.00
C THR A 141 3.60 -14.43 9.82
N ALA A 142 2.86 -13.95 8.82
CA ALA A 142 2.56 -14.72 7.62
C ALA A 142 3.83 -15.06 6.83
N ASN A 143 4.75 -14.10 6.68
CA ASN A 143 6.04 -14.32 6.03
C ASN A 143 6.91 -15.32 6.80
N ALA A 144 6.90 -15.29 8.13
CA ALA A 144 7.63 -16.24 8.98
C ALA A 144 7.07 -17.67 8.86
N ILE A 145 5.75 -17.82 8.73
CA ILE A 145 5.11 -19.11 8.47
C ILE A 145 5.49 -19.62 7.07
N GLN A 146 5.41 -18.76 6.04
CA GLN A 146 5.77 -19.14 4.66
C GLN A 146 7.24 -19.54 4.51
N ARG A 147 8.15 -18.88 5.25
CA ARG A 147 9.57 -19.24 5.30
C ARG A 147 9.85 -20.51 6.11
N GLY A 148 8.86 -21.04 6.83
CA GLY A 148 9.00 -22.21 7.70
C GLY A 148 9.74 -21.92 9.01
N THR A 149 9.99 -20.66 9.35
CA THR A 149 10.62 -20.27 10.63
C THR A 149 9.65 -20.29 11.80
N LEU A 150 8.34 -20.29 11.52
CA LEU A 150 7.29 -20.38 12.52
C LEU A 150 6.33 -21.51 12.13
N VAL A 151 6.15 -22.48 13.03
CA VAL A 151 5.33 -23.67 12.80
C VAL A 151 4.23 -23.72 13.85
N GLU A 152 3.04 -24.14 13.42
CA GLU A 152 1.91 -24.32 14.32
C GLU A 152 2.19 -25.43 15.34
N ARG A 153 2.09 -25.09 16.64
CA ARG A 153 2.29 -26.06 17.74
C ARG A 153 1.44 -27.31 17.57
N ALA A 154 0.17 -27.16 17.21
CA ALA A 154 -0.75 -28.29 17.03
C ALA A 154 -0.30 -29.24 15.91
N ALA A 155 0.26 -28.70 14.83
CA ALA A 155 0.84 -29.50 13.76
C ALA A 155 2.06 -30.28 14.26
N VAL A 156 2.98 -29.63 14.98
CA VAL A 156 4.16 -30.31 15.55
C VAL A 156 3.72 -31.45 16.47
N VAL A 157 2.80 -31.20 17.41
CA VAL A 157 2.33 -32.24 18.35
C VAL A 157 1.71 -33.43 17.62
N ARG A 158 0.88 -33.17 16.60
CA ARG A 158 0.25 -34.23 15.79
C ARG A 158 1.27 -35.05 15.01
N GLU A 159 2.21 -34.40 14.32
CA GLU A 159 3.24 -35.10 13.54
C GLU A 159 4.13 -35.94 14.45
N TRP A 160 4.57 -35.39 15.58
CA TRP A 160 5.36 -36.13 16.57
C TRP A 160 4.59 -37.28 17.19
N ALA A 161 3.31 -37.09 17.54
CA ALA A 161 2.47 -38.17 18.06
C ALA A 161 2.34 -39.32 17.05
N THR A 162 2.10 -39.00 15.77
CA THR A 162 2.05 -39.98 14.68
C THR A 162 3.38 -40.73 14.54
N HIS A 163 4.50 -40.01 14.49
CA HIS A 163 5.82 -40.62 14.35
C HIS A 163 6.17 -41.52 15.54
N LEU A 164 5.92 -41.08 16.77
CA LEU A 164 6.16 -41.88 17.98
C LEU A 164 5.25 -43.11 18.04
N ALA A 165 3.99 -43.00 17.62
CA ALA A 165 3.08 -44.15 17.52
C ALA A 165 3.58 -45.18 16.50
N ASN A 166 4.09 -44.73 15.34
CA ASN A 166 4.66 -45.59 14.31
C ASN A 166 5.94 -46.28 14.78
N ILE A 167 6.83 -45.54 15.46
CA ILE A 167 8.05 -46.10 16.06
C ILE A 167 7.67 -47.17 17.08
N ARG A 168 6.74 -46.89 17.98
CA ARG A 168 6.26 -47.87 18.97
C ARG A 168 5.71 -49.13 18.30
N ALA A 169 4.89 -48.98 17.25
CA ALA A 169 4.35 -50.12 16.52
C ALA A 169 5.45 -50.95 15.85
N ALA A 170 6.45 -50.30 15.24
CA ALA A 170 7.58 -50.98 14.61
C ALA A 170 8.45 -51.74 15.63
N VAL A 171 8.70 -51.13 16.79
CA VAL A 171 9.47 -51.75 17.89
C VAL A 171 8.72 -52.96 18.46
N MET A 172 7.40 -52.88 18.62
CA MET A 172 6.58 -54.02 19.10
C MET A 172 6.55 -55.21 18.13
N GLN A 173 6.92 -55.01 16.85
CA GLN A 173 7.02 -56.12 15.89
C GLN A 173 8.36 -56.86 15.96
N VAL A 174 9.36 -56.32 16.65
CA VAL A 174 10.73 -56.89 16.71
C VAL A 174 10.74 -58.34 17.23
N PRO A 175 10.02 -58.74 18.31
CA PRO A 175 10.01 -60.13 18.76
C PRO A 175 9.55 -61.11 17.67
N GLY A 176 8.54 -60.72 16.89
CA GLY A 176 8.03 -61.53 15.79
C GLY A 176 9.05 -61.70 14.66
N ARG A 177 9.78 -60.63 14.32
CA ARG A 177 10.86 -60.68 13.31
C ARG A 177 12.02 -61.57 13.76
N ILE A 178 12.46 -61.42 15.01
CA ILE A 178 13.52 -62.27 15.59
C ILE A 178 13.09 -63.74 15.58
N ALA A 179 11.83 -64.04 15.92
CA ALA A 179 11.31 -65.41 15.89
C ALA A 179 11.29 -66.03 14.48
N MET A 180 11.19 -65.22 13.42
CA MET A 180 11.29 -65.70 12.03
C MET A 180 12.74 -65.96 11.61
N GLU A 181 13.70 -65.17 12.10
CA GLU A 181 15.12 -65.29 11.77
C GLU A 181 15.84 -66.38 12.59
N LEU A 182 15.32 -66.71 13.78
CA LEU A 182 15.88 -67.71 14.70
C LEU A 182 14.87 -68.85 14.98
N PRO A 183 14.85 -69.92 14.14
CA PRO A 183 13.89 -71.03 14.26
C PRO A 183 13.96 -71.82 15.57
N GLY A 184 15.05 -71.70 16.34
CA GLY A 184 15.26 -72.37 17.63
C GLY A 184 14.81 -71.58 18.85
N LEU A 185 14.24 -70.39 18.68
CA LEU A 185 13.86 -69.53 19.80
C LEU A 185 12.66 -70.09 20.56
N SER A 186 12.83 -70.37 21.86
CA SER A 186 11.76 -70.94 22.69
C SER A 186 10.63 -69.92 22.92
N ALA A 187 9.47 -70.41 23.34
CA ALA A 187 8.35 -69.54 23.70
C ALA A 187 8.69 -68.63 24.90
N SER A 188 9.46 -69.13 25.87
CA SER A 188 9.89 -68.37 27.04
C SER A 188 10.83 -67.22 26.63
N ASP A 189 11.77 -67.45 25.72
CA ASP A 189 12.70 -66.41 25.24
C ASP A 189 11.94 -65.26 24.55
N LYS A 190 10.89 -65.58 23.79
CA LYS A 190 10.04 -64.58 23.13
C LYS A 190 9.31 -63.69 24.13
N GLU A 191 8.79 -64.26 25.22
CA GLU A 191 8.15 -63.51 26.30
C GLU A 191 9.13 -62.60 27.03
N VAL A 192 10.36 -63.07 27.27
CA VAL A 192 11.43 -62.27 27.89
C VAL A 192 11.79 -61.07 27.01
N ILE A 193 11.93 -61.29 25.70
CA ILE A 193 12.24 -60.23 24.73
C ILE A 193 11.08 -59.21 24.63
N ASP A 194 9.83 -59.67 24.52
CA ASP A 194 8.66 -58.77 24.46
C ASP A 194 8.56 -57.90 25.73
N ARG A 195 8.76 -58.51 26.91
CA ARG A 195 8.75 -57.79 28.18
C ARG A 195 9.87 -56.75 28.25
N ALA A 196 11.11 -57.13 27.93
CA ALA A 196 12.25 -56.22 27.94
C ALA A 196 12.04 -55.02 27.01
N ILE A 197 11.45 -55.23 25.83
CA ILE A 197 11.10 -54.16 24.89
C ILE A 197 10.03 -53.23 25.47
N ARG A 198 8.98 -53.78 26.09
CA ARG A 198 7.92 -52.98 26.72
C ARG A 198 8.46 -52.14 27.87
N ASP A 199 9.33 -52.72 28.71
CA ASP A 199 9.92 -52.03 29.84
C ASP A 199 10.86 -50.92 29.37
N ALA A 200 11.68 -51.17 28.35
CA ALA A 200 12.52 -50.15 27.72
C ALA A 200 11.68 -49.00 27.12
N LEU A 201 10.57 -49.32 26.44
CA LEU A 201 9.66 -48.31 25.89
C LEU A 201 8.95 -47.49 26.98
N LYS A 202 8.56 -48.11 28.10
CA LYS A 202 8.00 -47.40 29.26
C LYS A 202 9.02 -46.44 29.87
N GLN A 203 10.25 -46.91 30.07
CA GLN A 203 11.33 -46.10 30.60
C GLN A 203 11.65 -44.91 29.66
N ALA A 204 11.69 -45.15 28.35
CA ALA A 204 11.92 -44.11 27.34
C ALA A 204 10.75 -43.11 27.22
N GLY A 205 9.52 -43.56 27.47
CA GLY A 205 8.33 -42.71 27.48
C GLY A 205 8.30 -41.69 28.62
N GLY A 206 9.20 -41.83 29.60
CA GLY A 206 9.20 -41.03 30.82
C GLY A 206 8.01 -41.42 31.69
N GLU A 207 8.29 -41.82 32.92
CA GLU A 207 7.29 -41.92 33.98
C GLU A 207 6.80 -40.50 34.28
N ALA A 208 5.82 -40.03 33.50
CA ALA A 208 5.27 -38.68 33.56
C ALA A 208 4.11 -38.63 34.58
N ASP A 209 4.45 -38.89 35.84
CA ASP A 209 3.67 -38.45 37.00
C ASP A 209 4.55 -37.46 37.81
N ALA A 210 4.60 -36.20 37.35
CA ALA A 210 5.02 -35.03 38.12
C ALA A 210 4.53 -33.74 37.46
#